data_AF-A0A4P5XUX2-F1
#
_entry.id   AF-A0A4P5XUX2-F1
#
_cell.length_a   1.000
_cell.length_b   1.000
_cell.length_c   1.000
_cell.angle_alpha   90.00
_cell.angle_beta   90.00
_cell.angle_gamma   90.00
#
_symmetry.space_group_name_H-M   'P 1'
#
loop_
_entity.id
_entity.type
_entity.pdbx_description
1 polymer ?
#
loop_
_entity_poly.entity_id
_entity_poly.type
_entity_poly.pdbx_seq_one_letter_code
_entity_poly.pdbx_strand_id
1 'polypeptide(L)'
;MTAKRFFDTNVVIYAYDDSEPTKQAVARSLLLNAAATATGVISTQVLGEFFHATVVRRSLLTVANARTALRALSRLHVATIPPSLVERAVDLHERFQLRYWDALIIATAKHEGCDEVLSEDLNHGQNYDGVRVTNPFVIVSDASHTP
;
A
#
# COMPACT_ATOMS: atom_id res chain seq x y z
N MET A 1 -4.96 -21.80 0.13
CA MET A 1 -4.77 -20.69 -0.83
C MET A 1 -4.17 -19.53 -0.05
N THR A 2 -3.09 -18.92 -0.55
CA THR A 2 -2.48 -17.76 0.12
C THR A 2 -3.32 -16.52 -0.20
N ALA A 3 -3.79 -15.79 0.82
CA ALA A 3 -4.66 -14.64 0.63
C ALA A 3 -3.95 -13.51 -0.12
N LYS A 4 -4.62 -12.87 -1.09
CA LYS A 4 -4.09 -11.70 -1.79
C LYS A 4 -4.09 -10.50 -0.87
N ARG A 5 -3.01 -9.71 -0.92
CA ARG A 5 -2.81 -8.50 -0.11
C ARG A 5 -2.62 -7.29 -1.00
N PHE A 6 -3.37 -6.24 -0.74
CA PHE A 6 -3.20 -4.96 -1.40
C PHE A 6 -2.19 -4.10 -0.61
N PHE A 7 -1.22 -3.50 -1.31
CA PHE A 7 -0.21 -2.63 -0.72
C PHE A 7 -0.56 -1.17 -1.01
N ASP A 8 -0.79 -0.41 0.05
CA ASP A 8 -0.99 1.03 0.00
C ASP A 8 0.34 1.78 -0.28
N THR A 9 0.25 3.02 -0.74
CA THR A 9 1.39 3.84 -1.14
C THR A 9 2.37 4.06 0.01
N ASN A 10 1.89 4.31 1.24
CA ASN A 10 2.78 4.51 2.40
C ASN A 10 3.71 3.29 2.64
N VAL A 11 3.19 2.06 2.55
CA VAL A 11 3.98 0.83 2.69
C VAL A 11 5.01 0.72 1.57
N VAL A 12 4.63 1.03 0.33
CA VAL A 12 5.55 0.97 -0.82
C VAL A 12 6.65 2.03 -0.70
N ILE A 13 6.34 3.24 -0.24
CA ILE A 13 7.32 4.32 -0.01
C ILE A 13 8.35 3.89 1.02
N TYR A 14 7.93 3.29 2.13
CA TYR A 14 8.86 2.89 3.19
C TYR A 14 9.95 1.92 2.72
N ALA A 15 9.69 1.09 1.71
CA ALA A 15 10.72 0.21 1.13
C ALA A 15 11.92 0.96 0.51
N TYR A 16 11.79 2.26 0.28
CA TYR A 16 12.79 3.14 -0.33
C TYR A 16 13.17 4.32 0.56
N ASP A 17 12.73 4.34 1.81
CA ASP A 17 12.93 5.46 2.73
C ASP A 17 14.08 5.17 3.71
N ASP A 18 15.26 5.69 3.43
CA ASP A 18 16.46 5.42 4.23
C ASP A 18 16.46 6.12 5.60
N SER A 19 15.58 7.11 5.82
CA SER A 19 15.42 7.72 7.15
C SER A 19 14.65 6.84 8.13
N GLU A 20 14.01 5.76 7.66
CA GLU A 20 13.10 4.91 8.43
C GLU A 20 13.54 3.43 8.34
N PRO A 21 14.76 3.08 8.81
CA PRO A 21 15.38 1.78 8.52
C PRO A 21 14.57 0.58 9.01
N THR A 22 13.87 0.71 10.16
CA THR A 22 13.05 -0.38 10.70
C THR A 22 11.80 -0.62 9.86
N LYS A 23 11.08 0.45 9.49
CA LYS A 23 9.90 0.34 8.60
C LYS A 23 10.33 -0.09 7.20
N GLN A 24 11.48 0.37 6.72
CA GLN A 24 12.06 -0.04 5.44
C GLN A 24 12.32 -1.54 5.40
N ALA A 25 12.94 -2.11 6.44
CA ALA A 25 13.19 -3.54 6.51
C ALA A 25 11.89 -4.36 6.47
N VAL A 26 10.87 -3.93 7.22
CA VAL A 26 9.54 -4.57 7.21
C VAL A 26 8.88 -4.46 5.83
N ALA A 27 8.83 -3.27 5.24
CA ALA A 27 8.22 -3.03 3.93
C ALA A 27 8.90 -3.83 2.81
N ARG A 28 10.24 -3.87 2.80
CA ARG A 28 11.01 -4.70 1.85
C ARG A 28 10.70 -6.19 2.01
N SER A 29 10.66 -6.69 3.25
CA SER A 29 10.32 -8.09 3.53
C SER A 29 8.93 -8.45 3.00
N LEU A 30 7.94 -7.59 3.25
CA LEU A 30 6.56 -7.79 2.78
C LEU A 30 6.47 -7.82 1.25
N LEU A 31 7.09 -6.86 0.56
CA LEU A 31 7.09 -6.80 -0.90
C LEU A 31 7.81 -8.00 -1.52
N LEU A 32 8.95 -8.41 -0.95
CA LEU A 32 9.70 -9.59 -1.43
C LEU A 32 8.88 -10.87 -1.25
N ASN A 33 8.25 -11.06 -0.09
CA ASN A 33 7.39 -12.21 0.16
C ASN A 33 6.18 -12.23 -0.78
N ALA A 34 5.54 -11.08 -1.01
CA ALA A 34 4.40 -10.95 -1.89
C ALA A 34 4.75 -11.23 -3.36
N ALA A 35 5.93 -10.78 -3.80
CA ALA A 35 6.46 -11.10 -5.13
C ALA A 35 6.78 -12.59 -5.27
N ALA A 36 7.43 -13.19 -4.27
CA ALA A 36 7.80 -14.61 -4.28
C ALA A 36 6.58 -15.55 -4.27
N THR A 37 5.48 -15.13 -3.66
CA THR A 37 4.25 -15.93 -3.53
C THR A 37 3.16 -15.54 -4.53
N ALA A 38 3.40 -14.54 -5.40
CA ALA A 38 2.42 -13.99 -6.32
C ALA A 38 1.10 -13.54 -5.65
N THR A 39 1.19 -12.97 -4.45
CA THR A 39 0.03 -12.53 -3.65
C THR A 39 -0.10 -11.02 -3.52
N GLY A 40 0.91 -10.25 -3.94
CA GLY A 40 0.92 -8.80 -3.84
C GLY A 40 0.14 -8.12 -4.95
N VAL A 41 -0.75 -7.22 -4.55
CA VAL A 41 -1.51 -6.33 -5.43
C VAL A 41 -1.15 -4.88 -5.11
N ILE A 42 -0.94 -4.07 -6.14
CA ILE A 42 -0.88 -2.60 -6.08
C ILE A 42 -1.79 -2.04 -7.17
N SER A 43 -2.07 -0.75 -7.18
CA SER A 43 -2.81 -0.12 -8.29
C SER A 43 -1.95 0.84 -9.10
N THR A 44 -2.46 1.24 -10.27
CA THR A 44 -1.87 2.33 -11.06
C THR A 44 -1.82 3.65 -10.29
N GLN A 45 -2.77 3.91 -9.38
CA GLN A 45 -2.73 5.06 -8.47
C GLN A 45 -1.49 4.96 -7.57
N VAL A 46 -1.26 3.82 -6.90
CA VAL A 46 -0.12 3.61 -6.00
C VAL A 46 1.21 3.88 -6.72
N LEU A 47 1.35 3.42 -7.97
CA LEU A 47 2.55 3.71 -8.77
C LEU A 47 2.76 5.21 -9.02
N GLY A 48 1.70 5.94 -9.35
CA GLY A 48 1.75 7.38 -9.57
C GLY A 48 2.07 8.16 -8.30
N GLU A 49 1.40 7.83 -7.20
CA GLU A 49 1.64 8.44 -5.90
C GLU A 49 3.05 8.14 -5.39
N PHE A 50 3.55 6.92 -5.59
CA PHE A 50 4.92 6.55 -5.25
C PHE A 50 5.94 7.46 -5.95
N PHE A 51 5.80 7.67 -7.26
CA PHE A 51 6.70 8.57 -8.00
C PHE A 51 6.60 10.00 -7.49
N HIS A 52 5.37 10.52 -7.31
CA HIS A 52 5.16 11.87 -6.80
C HIS A 52 5.77 12.05 -5.40
N ALA A 53 5.55 11.10 -4.49
CA ALA A 53 6.05 11.16 -3.14
C ALA A 53 7.58 11.06 -3.09
N THR A 54 8.17 10.05 -3.74
CA THR A 54 9.60 9.75 -3.64
C THR A 54 10.50 10.70 -4.42
N VAL A 55 10.01 11.29 -5.52
CA VAL A 55 10.80 12.19 -6.36
C VAL A 55 10.41 13.65 -6.14
N VAL A 56 9.11 13.97 -6.27
CA VAL A 56 8.63 15.37 -6.31
C VAL A 56 8.52 15.97 -4.92
N ARG A 57 7.97 15.23 -3.95
CA ARG A 57 7.73 15.75 -2.60
C ARG A 57 8.91 15.59 -1.65
N ARG A 58 9.54 14.42 -1.63
CA ARG A 58 10.52 14.05 -0.59
C ARG A 58 11.96 13.93 -1.09
N SER A 59 12.17 13.90 -2.40
CA SER A 59 13.50 13.72 -3.03
C SER A 59 14.29 12.53 -2.48
N LEU A 60 13.60 11.45 -2.10
CA LEU A 60 14.19 10.19 -1.64
C LEU A 60 14.94 9.48 -2.77
N LEU A 61 14.42 9.58 -3.99
CA LEU A 61 14.95 8.90 -5.16
C LEU A 61 15.23 9.88 -6.30
N THR A 62 16.29 9.62 -7.04
CA THR A 62 16.47 10.20 -8.38
C THR A 62 15.41 9.65 -9.33
N VAL A 63 15.10 10.38 -10.42
CA VAL A 63 14.17 9.91 -11.46
C VAL A 63 14.60 8.54 -12.02
N ALA A 64 15.91 8.30 -12.18
CA ALA A 64 16.44 7.04 -12.65
C ALA A 64 16.16 5.89 -11.67
N ASN A 65 16.40 6.10 -10.38
CA ASN A 65 16.12 5.11 -9.33
C ASN A 65 14.62 4.85 -9.19
N ALA A 66 13.80 5.90 -9.20
CA ALA A 66 12.34 5.77 -9.17
C ALA A 66 11.81 4.98 -10.37
N ARG A 67 12.34 5.19 -11.57
CA ARG A 67 11.97 4.39 -12.76
C ARG A 67 12.34 2.92 -12.61
N THR A 68 13.48 2.61 -12.02
CA THR A 68 13.88 1.22 -11.72
C THR A 68 12.97 0.60 -10.67
N ALA A 69 12.63 1.35 -9.61
CA ALA A 69 11.68 0.92 -8.59
C ALA A 69 10.29 0.64 -9.19
N LEU A 70 9.75 1.54 -10.02
CA LEU A 70 8.47 1.35 -10.70
C LEU A 70 8.45 0.08 -11.55
N ARG A 71 9.53 -0.23 -12.28
CA ARG A 71 9.63 -1.49 -13.04
C ARG A 71 9.65 -2.72 -12.14
N ALA A 72 10.32 -2.64 -10.98
CA ALA A 72 10.34 -3.73 -10.01
C ALA A 72 8.96 -3.93 -9.38
N LEU A 73 8.28 -2.86 -8.98
CA LEU A 73 6.93 -2.87 -8.42
C LEU A 73 5.90 -3.39 -9.42
N SER A 74 6.07 -3.08 -10.71
CA SER A 74 5.20 -3.57 -11.79
C SER A 74 5.31 -5.09 -12.03
N ARG A 75 6.17 -5.82 -11.29
CA ARG A 75 6.20 -7.29 -11.28
C ARG A 75 5.16 -7.89 -10.32
N LEU A 76 4.59 -7.08 -9.42
CA LEU A 76 3.39 -7.44 -8.68
C LEU A 76 2.18 -7.38 -9.60
N HIS A 77 1.03 -7.85 -9.11
CA HIS A 77 -0.23 -7.62 -9.82
C HIS A 77 -0.61 -6.14 -9.74
N VAL A 78 -0.66 -5.45 -10.88
CA VAL A 78 -1.02 -4.03 -10.97
C VAL A 78 -2.48 -3.89 -11.38
N ALA A 79 -3.33 -3.56 -10.42
CA ALA A 79 -4.74 -3.29 -10.61
C ALA A 79 -4.96 -1.98 -11.37
N THR A 80 -5.78 -2.05 -12.42
CA THR A 80 -6.27 -0.86 -13.14
C THR A 80 -7.53 -0.34 -12.47
N ILE A 81 -7.75 0.97 -12.51
CA ILE A 81 -8.90 1.60 -11.87
C ILE A 81 -9.94 2.01 -12.93
N PRO A 82 -10.98 1.19 -13.19
CA PRO A 82 -12.07 1.59 -14.07
C PRO A 82 -12.99 2.64 -13.40
N PRO A 83 -13.80 3.39 -14.17
CA PRO A 83 -14.72 4.39 -13.63
C PRO A 83 -15.69 3.86 -12.56
N SER A 84 -16.08 2.58 -12.64
CA SER A 84 -16.94 1.96 -11.62
C SER A 84 -16.30 1.93 -10.22
N LEU A 85 -14.97 1.92 -10.13
CA LEU A 85 -14.28 1.99 -8.83
C LEU A 85 -14.24 3.41 -8.27
N VAL A 86 -14.31 4.43 -9.13
CA VAL A 86 -14.42 5.83 -8.70
C VAL A 86 -15.77 6.04 -7.99
N GLU A 87 -16.87 5.60 -8.62
CA GLU A 87 -18.20 5.63 -8.00
C GLU A 87 -18.23 4.83 -6.69
N ARG A 88 -17.64 3.62 -6.70
CA ARG A 88 -17.54 2.80 -5.48
C ARG A 88 -16.73 3.48 -4.38
N ALA A 89 -15.68 4.21 -4.72
CA ALA A 89 -14.89 4.96 -3.76
C ALA A 89 -15.71 6.10 -3.12
N VAL A 90 -16.61 6.75 -3.88
CA VAL A 90 -17.55 7.74 -3.33
C VAL A 90 -18.50 7.07 -2.33
N ASP A 91 -19.09 5.92 -2.67
CA ASP A 91 -19.95 5.18 -1.73
C ASP A 91 -19.23 4.83 -0.42
N LEU A 92 -17.97 4.36 -0.54
CA LEU A 92 -17.15 4.00 0.62
C LEU A 92 -16.69 5.22 1.42
N HIS A 93 -16.39 6.33 0.75
CA HIS A 93 -16.08 7.62 1.36
C HIS A 93 -17.25 8.07 2.25
N GLU A 94 -18.48 8.08 1.71
CA GLU A 94 -19.67 8.47 2.46
C GLU A 94 -19.96 7.49 3.60
N ARG A 95 -19.93 6.19 3.32
CA ARG A 95 -20.30 5.16 4.31
C ARG A 95 -19.32 5.06 5.48
N PHE A 96 -18.03 5.16 5.21
CA PHE A 96 -16.98 4.91 6.20
C PHE A 96 -16.21 6.17 6.60
N GLN A 97 -16.55 7.34 6.05
CA GLN A 97 -15.91 8.63 6.34
C GLN A 97 -14.39 8.60 6.07
N LEU A 98 -13.97 7.82 5.08
CA LEU A 98 -12.59 7.70 4.64
C LEU A 98 -12.19 8.92 3.80
N ARG A 99 -10.90 9.28 3.67
CA ARG A 99 -10.51 10.20 2.59
C ARG A 99 -10.75 9.49 1.25
N TYR A 100 -11.12 10.24 0.22
CA TYR A 100 -11.46 9.65 -1.09
C TYR A 100 -10.38 8.69 -1.63
N TRP A 101 -9.10 9.07 -1.53
CA TRP A 101 -7.99 8.22 -2.00
C TRP A 101 -7.86 6.93 -1.21
N ASP A 102 -8.09 6.96 0.10
CA ASP A 102 -8.09 5.73 0.92
C ASP A 102 -9.30 4.85 0.57
N ALA A 103 -10.47 5.46 0.31
CA ALA A 103 -11.66 4.75 -0.14
C ALA A 103 -11.43 4.06 -1.50
N LEU A 104 -10.69 4.70 -2.42
CA LEU A 104 -10.32 4.13 -3.71
C LEU A 104 -9.37 2.94 -3.57
N ILE A 105 -8.45 2.97 -2.60
CA ILE A 105 -7.60 1.82 -2.25
C ILE A 105 -8.46 0.65 -1.79
N ILE A 106 -9.42 0.87 -0.87
CA ILE A 106 -10.33 -0.19 -0.40
C ILE A 106 -11.19 -0.73 -1.55
N ALA A 107 -11.78 0.14 -2.38
CA ALA A 107 -12.59 -0.26 -3.53
C ALA A 107 -11.80 -1.16 -4.48
N THR A 108 -10.56 -0.77 -4.79
CA THR A 108 -9.66 -1.51 -5.68
C THR A 108 -9.23 -2.83 -5.06
N ALA A 109 -8.84 -2.85 -3.80
CA ALA A 109 -8.49 -4.08 -3.09
C ALA A 109 -9.63 -5.09 -3.12
N LYS A 110 -10.86 -4.66 -2.81
CA LYS A 110 -12.05 -5.51 -2.87
C LYS A 110 -12.31 -6.05 -4.27
N HIS A 111 -12.18 -5.19 -5.30
CA HIS A 111 -12.38 -5.59 -6.69
C HIS A 111 -11.40 -6.68 -7.16
N GLU A 112 -10.16 -6.61 -6.70
CA GLU A 112 -9.10 -7.56 -7.04
C GLU A 112 -9.14 -8.87 -6.22
N GLY A 113 -10.11 -8.98 -5.32
CA GLY A 113 -10.27 -10.12 -4.41
C GLY A 113 -9.23 -10.16 -3.30
N CYS A 114 -8.75 -9.00 -2.85
CA CYS A 114 -7.90 -8.90 -1.66
C CYS A 114 -8.78 -8.90 -0.40
N ASP A 115 -8.43 -9.77 0.55
CA ASP A 115 -9.07 -9.80 1.87
C ASP A 115 -8.39 -8.82 2.84
N GLU A 116 -7.20 -8.32 2.47
CA GLU A 116 -6.36 -7.48 3.32
C GLU A 116 -5.74 -6.30 2.54
N VAL A 117 -5.71 -5.13 3.17
CA VAL A 117 -4.95 -3.93 2.76
C VAL A 117 -3.88 -3.67 3.80
N LEU A 118 -2.63 -3.57 3.36
CA LEU A 118 -1.50 -3.13 4.16
C LEU A 118 -1.38 -1.61 4.05
N SER A 119 -1.66 -0.90 5.14
CA SER A 119 -1.67 0.57 5.19
C SER A 119 -1.33 1.06 6.60
N GLU A 120 -0.48 2.08 6.69
CA GLU A 120 -0.22 2.79 7.94
C GLU A 120 -1.30 3.82 8.28
N ASP A 121 -1.82 4.51 7.26
CA ASP A 121 -2.73 5.65 7.43
C ASP A 121 -4.17 5.23 7.76
N LEU A 122 -4.54 4.00 7.43
CA LEU A 122 -5.85 3.43 7.73
C LEU A 122 -5.87 2.75 9.12
N ASN A 123 -7.03 2.76 9.76
CA ASN A 123 -7.24 2.17 11.09
C ASN A 123 -6.91 0.66 11.09
N HIS A 124 -5.84 0.27 11.79
CA HIS A 124 -5.44 -1.13 11.97
C HIS A 124 -6.58 -1.97 12.56
N GLY A 125 -6.84 -3.15 12.00
CA GLY A 125 -7.86 -4.09 12.45
C GLY A 125 -9.27 -3.79 11.94
N GLN A 126 -9.50 -2.60 11.37
CA GLN A 126 -10.80 -2.21 10.82
C GLN A 126 -11.14 -3.04 9.58
N ASN A 127 -12.42 -3.37 9.42
CA ASN A 127 -12.96 -4.02 8.23
C ASN A 127 -13.80 -3.01 7.43
N TYR A 128 -13.38 -2.73 6.20
CA TYR A 128 -14.13 -1.92 5.26
C TYR A 128 -14.73 -2.82 4.19
N ASP A 129 -16.02 -3.13 4.37
CA ASP A 129 -16.82 -3.84 3.38
C ASP A 129 -16.24 -5.21 2.97
N GLY A 130 -15.67 -5.94 3.92
CA GLY A 130 -15.04 -7.25 3.72
C GLY A 130 -13.51 -7.20 3.67
N VAL A 131 -12.92 -6.02 3.45
CA VAL A 131 -11.45 -5.84 3.38
C VAL A 131 -10.91 -5.44 4.75
N ARG A 132 -10.02 -6.26 5.32
CA ARG A 132 -9.37 -5.96 6.59
C ARG A 132 -8.15 -5.07 6.37
N VAL A 133 -7.96 -4.06 7.21
CA VAL A 133 -6.74 -3.25 7.21
C VAL A 133 -5.76 -3.80 8.24
N THR A 134 -4.51 -3.93 7.83
CA THR A 134 -3.39 -4.28 8.70
C THR A 134 -2.29 -3.25 8.53
N ASN A 135 -2.08 -2.40 9.54
CA ASN A 135 -0.85 -1.63 9.65
C ASN A 135 0.32 -2.57 10.02
N PRO A 136 1.31 -2.78 9.15
CA PRO A 136 2.40 -3.72 9.39
C PRO A 136 3.45 -3.19 10.38
N PHE A 137 3.38 -1.92 10.77
CA PHE A 137 4.39 -1.25 11.59
C PHE A 137 4.03 -1.16 13.08
N VAL A 138 2.83 -1.63 13.49
CA VAL A 138 2.39 -1.58 14.90
C VAL A 138 3.25 -2.44 15.85
N ILE A 139 3.95 -3.46 15.34
CA ILE A 139 4.87 -4.29 16.14
C ILE A 139 6.24 -3.61 16.30
N VAL A 140 6.58 -2.67 15.41
CA VAL A 140 7.86 -1.96 15.42
C VAL A 140 7.92 -0.91 16.55
N SER A 141 6.77 -0.38 16.97
CA SER A 141 6.68 0.65 18.02
C SER A 141 7.00 0.16 19.44
N ASP A 142 6.84 -1.13 19.72
CA ASP A 142 7.09 -1.70 21.07
C ASP A 142 8.57 -1.97 21.37
N ALA A 143 9.45 -1.93 20.36
CA ALA A 143 10.88 -2.16 20.56
C ALA A 143 11.64 -0.96 21.20
N SER A 144 10.93 0.09 21.62
CA SER A 144 11.50 1.29 22.26
C SER A 144 11.34 1.35 23.78
N HIS A 145 10.70 0.35 24.41
CA HIS A 145 10.60 0.26 25.87
C HIS A 145 11.31 -1.00 26.36
N THR A 146 12.61 -0.88 26.61
CA THR A 146 13.30 -1.78 27.55
C THR A 146 13.60 -0.96 28.81
N PRO A 147 13.21 -1.40 30.01
CA PRO A 147 13.50 -0.69 31.27
C PRO A 147 14.99 -0.66 31.60
#